data_AF-A0A0H3MDB8-F1
#
_entry.id   AF-A0A0H3MDB8-F1
#
_cell.length_a   1.000
_cell.length_b   1.000
_cell.length_c   1.000
_cell.angle_alpha   90.00
_cell.angle_beta   90.00
_cell.angle_gamma   90.00
#
_symmetry.space_group_name_H-M   'P 1'
#
loop_
_entity.id
_entity.type
_entity.pdbx_description
1 polymer ?
#
loop_
_entity_poly.entity_id
_entity_poly.type
_entity_poly.pdbx_seq_one_letter_code
_entity_poly.pdbx_strand_id
1 'polypeptide(L)'
;MNRYRFSRLLVCLSLLCCALYRYIDKQNDLTKLRLEIPCLWAQLRQIEQENVALSFLLEKLESPEHLLQIAFLPEYQYLEYLSEEKISVLAYESP
;
A
#
# COMPACT_ATOMS: atom_id res chain seq x y z
N MET A 1 38.07 4.98 54.74
CA MET A 1 36.98 5.92 54.35
C MET A 1 36.87 6.19 52.84
N ASN A 2 37.38 5.33 51.95
CA ASN A 2 37.34 5.53 50.49
C ASN A 2 36.38 4.57 49.77
N ARG A 3 36.28 3.31 50.20
CA ARG A 3 35.51 2.26 49.49
C ARG A 3 34.03 2.61 49.30
N TYR A 4 33.40 3.25 50.28
CA TYR A 4 32.01 3.70 50.21
C TYR A 4 31.78 4.85 49.21
N ARG A 5 32.76 5.75 49.06
CA ARG A 5 32.69 6.85 48.08
C ARG A 5 32.85 6.30 46.66
N PHE A 6 33.79 5.38 46.46
CA PHE A 6 33.99 4.70 45.19
C PHE A 6 32.78 3.86 44.77
N SER A 7 32.18 3.08 45.69
CA SER A 7 30.98 2.29 45.39
C SER A 7 29.79 3.18 45.03
N ARG A 8 29.59 4.30 45.73
CA ARG A 8 28.54 5.27 45.41
C ARG A 8 28.74 5.94 44.04
N LEU A 9 29.98 6.26 43.68
CA LEU A 9 30.31 6.79 42.35
C LEU A 9 30.05 5.75 41.26
N LEU A 10 30.42 4.50 41.49
CA LEU A 10 30.17 3.39 40.55
C LEU A 10 28.67 3.17 40.33
N VAL A 11 27.86 3.21 41.38
CA VAL A 11 26.39 3.09 41.29
C VAL A 11 25.79 4.29 40.55
N CYS A 12 26.27 5.51 40.82
CA CYS A 12 25.81 6.70 40.11
C CYS A 12 26.13 6.61 38.61
N LEU A 13 27.35 6.18 38.28
CA LEU A 13 27.80 6.03 36.90
C LEU A 13 27.00 4.92 36.17
N SER A 14 26.73 3.79 36.84
CA SER A 14 25.93 2.72 36.25
C SER A 14 24.48 3.15 36.01
N LEU A 15 23.88 3.90 36.93
CA LEU A 15 22.53 4.45 36.76
C LEU A 15 22.48 5.42 35.57
N LEU A 16 23.50 6.29 35.44
CA LEU A 16 23.62 7.22 34.32
C LEU A 16 23.78 6.45 33.00
N CYS A 17 24.64 5.44 32.94
CA CYS A 17 24.82 4.60 31.76
C CYS A 17 23.52 3.87 31.37
N CYS A 18 22.79 3.32 32.34
CA CYS A 18 21.48 2.70 32.07
C CYS A 18 20.46 3.72 31.53
N ALA A 19 20.41 4.92 32.10
CA ALA A 19 19.51 5.97 31.63
C ALA A 19 19.83 6.41 30.20
N LEU A 20 21.12 6.59 29.88
CA LEU A 20 21.58 6.91 28.54
C LEU A 20 21.29 5.80 27.54
N TYR A 21 21.52 4.54 27.91
CA TYR A 21 21.20 3.40 27.08
C TYR A 21 19.71 3.38 26.72
N ARG A 22 18.82 3.53 27.72
CA ARG A 22 17.37 3.58 27.49
C ARG A 22 16.93 4.76 26.63
N TYR A 23 17.60 5.89 26.78
CA TYR A 23 17.32 7.07 25.96
C TYR A 23 17.68 6.81 24.48
N ILE A 24 18.86 6.23 24.23
CA ILE A 24 19.30 5.89 22.88
C ILE A 24 18.39 4.81 22.26
N ASP A 25 18.01 3.80 23.02
CA ASP A 25 17.12 2.72 22.53
C ASP A 25 15.77 3.30 22.08
N LYS A 26 15.19 4.20 22.88
CA LYS A 26 13.95 4.89 22.53
C LYS A 26 14.09 5.77 21.29
N GLN A 27 15.23 6.43 21.11
CA GLN A 27 15.51 7.18 19.89
C GLN A 27 15.64 6.24 18.68
N ASN A 28 16.31 5.11 18.85
CA ASN A 28 16.51 4.12 17.79
C ASN A 28 15.19 3.52 17.31
N ASP A 29 14.26 3.24 18.23
CA ASP A 29 12.91 2.75 17.87
C ASP A 29 12.13 3.79 17.06
N LEU A 30 12.21 5.07 17.43
CA LEU A 30 11.62 6.16 16.64
C LEU A 30 12.28 6.25 15.26
N THR A 31 13.59 6.09 15.16
CA THR A 31 14.31 6.10 13.88
C THR A 31 13.91 4.90 13.00
N LYS A 32 13.77 3.70 13.56
CA LYS A 32 13.30 2.52 12.83
C LYS A 32 11.90 2.75 12.26
N LEU A 33 10.98 3.25 13.08
CA LEU A 33 9.62 3.57 12.62
C LEU A 33 9.64 4.63 11.50
N ARG A 34 10.52 5.64 11.62
CA ARG A 34 10.68 6.67 10.60
C ARG A 34 11.26 6.15 9.28
N LEU A 35 12.00 5.04 9.30
CA LEU A 35 12.51 4.38 8.09
C LEU A 35 11.48 3.47 7.43
N GLU A 36 10.54 2.90 8.20
CA GLU A 36 9.45 2.10 7.65
C GLU A 36 8.46 2.94 6.84
N ILE A 37 8.16 4.17 7.29
CA ILE A 37 7.25 5.10 6.60
C ILE A 37 7.63 5.33 5.12
N PRO A 38 8.86 5.74 4.75
CA PRO A 38 9.23 5.95 3.35
C PRO A 38 9.25 4.66 2.55
N CYS A 39 9.57 3.52 3.18
CA CYS A 39 9.51 2.21 2.52
C CYS A 39 8.07 1.85 2.13
N LEU A 40 7.14 1.97 3.07
CA LEU A 40 5.70 1.76 2.83
C LEU A 40 5.15 2.75 1.80
N TRP A 41 5.60 4.01 1.85
CA TRP A 41 5.18 5.02 0.89
C TRP A 41 5.65 4.71 -0.53
N ALA A 42 6.87 4.19 -0.69
CA ALA A 42 7.37 3.74 -1.98
C ALA A 42 6.56 2.55 -2.53
N GLN A 43 6.22 1.57 -1.68
CA GLN A 43 5.39 0.43 -2.06
C GLN A 43 3.98 0.88 -2.48
N LEU A 44 3.35 1.76 -1.72
CA LEU A 44 2.02 2.28 -2.04
C LEU A 44 2.05 3.03 -3.38
N ARG A 45 3.07 3.87 -3.60
CA ARG A 45 3.23 4.60 -4.85
C ARG A 45 3.42 3.68 -6.05
N GLN A 46 4.15 2.57 -5.89
CA GLN A 46 4.32 1.59 -6.94
C GLN A 46 2.97 0.94 -7.31
N ILE A 47 2.18 0.52 -6.32
CA ILE A 47 0.85 -0.08 -6.54
C ILE A 47 -0.10 0.93 -7.19
N GLU A 48 -0.04 2.21 -6.78
CA GLU A 48 -0.84 3.27 -7.39
C GLU A 48 -0.48 3.47 -8.86
N GLN A 49 0.81 3.46 -9.20
CA GLN A 49 1.27 3.52 -10.59
C GLN A 49 0.81 2.32 -11.42
N GLU A 50 0.87 1.11 -10.85
CA GLU A 50 0.36 -0.11 -11.50
C GLU A 50 -1.15 -0.02 -11.74
N ASN A 51 -1.92 0.47 -10.77
CA ASN A 51 -3.36 0.68 -10.93
C ASN A 51 -3.68 1.70 -12.03
N VAL A 52 -2.94 2.81 -12.10
CA VAL A 52 -3.11 3.82 -13.15
C VAL A 52 -2.77 3.24 -14.53
N ALA A 53 -1.72 2.42 -14.62
CA ALA A 53 -1.38 1.76 -15.87
C ALA A 53 -2.45 0.73 -16.29
N LEU A 54 -2.96 -0.05 -15.34
CA LEU A 54 -4.03 -1.01 -15.59
C LEU A 54 -5.33 -0.33 -15.99
N SER A 55 -5.73 0.75 -15.32
CA SER A 55 -6.94 1.50 -15.68
C SER A 55 -6.83 2.11 -17.07
N PHE A 56 -5.66 2.63 -17.45
CA PHE A 56 -5.40 3.09 -18.82
C PHE A 56 -5.51 1.95 -19.84
N LEU A 57 -4.98 0.77 -19.52
CA LEU A 57 -5.10 -0.40 -20.41
C LEU A 57 -6.54 -0.87 -20.54
N LEU A 58 -7.32 -0.87 -19.44
CA LEU A 58 -8.73 -1.19 -19.46
C LEU A 58 -9.51 -0.20 -20.32
N GLU A 59 -9.27 1.10 -20.16
CA GLU A 59 -9.90 2.13 -20.99
C GLU A 59 -9.60 1.94 -22.48
N LYS A 60 -8.36 1.57 -22.81
CA LYS A 60 -7.97 1.24 -24.18
C LYS A 60 -8.68 -0.01 -24.71
N LEU A 61 -8.83 -1.04 -23.88
CA LEU A 61 -9.53 -2.28 -24.25
C LEU A 61 -11.04 -2.07 -24.40
N GLU A 62 -11.63 -1.26 -23.54
CA GLU A 62 -13.06 -0.89 -23.52
C GLU A 62 -13.40 0.15 -24.59
N SER A 63 -12.39 0.68 -25.30
CA SER A 63 -12.63 1.56 -26.44
C SER A 63 -13.51 0.83 -27.48
N PRO A 64 -14.60 1.47 -27.93
CA PRO A 64 -15.61 0.81 -28.76
C PRO A 64 -15.04 0.33 -30.09
N GLU A 65 -14.02 1.00 -30.61
CA GLU A 65 -13.30 0.57 -31.81
C GLU A 65 -12.57 -0.76 -31.61
N HIS A 66 -11.92 -0.94 -30.46
CA HIS A 66 -11.22 -2.17 -30.12
C HIS A 66 -12.20 -3.31 -29.83
N LEU A 67 -13.30 -3.01 -29.13
CA LEU A 67 -14.38 -3.99 -28.89
C LEU A 67 -15.04 -4.44 -30.19
N LEU A 68 -15.27 -3.52 -31.13
CA LEU A 68 -15.77 -3.86 -32.47
C LEU A 68 -14.79 -4.76 -33.22
N GLN A 69 -13.49 -4.46 -33.20
CA GLN A 69 -12.45 -5.30 -33.82
C GLN A 69 -12.44 -6.72 -33.23
N ILE A 70 -12.60 -6.87 -31.92
CA ILE A 70 -12.71 -8.18 -31.27
C ILE A 70 -13.99 -8.90 -31.71
N ALA A 71 -15.13 -8.20 -31.78
CA ALA A 71 -16.40 -8.77 -32.22
C ALA A 71 -16.36 -9.29 -33.67
N PHE A 72 -15.47 -8.75 -34.51
CA PHE A 72 -15.26 -9.24 -35.88
C PHE A 72 -14.37 -10.48 -35.99
N LEU A 73 -13.72 -10.92 -34.91
CA LEU A 73 -12.93 -12.15 -34.92
C LEU A 73 -13.85 -13.37 -35.03
N PRO A 74 -13.44 -14.42 -35.78
CA PRO A 74 -14.26 -15.61 -36.02
C PRO A 74 -14.62 -16.36 -34.72
N GLU A 75 -13.82 -16.19 -33.69
CA GLU A 75 -14.05 -16.76 -32.36
C GLU A 75 -15.26 -16.17 -31.65
N TYR A 76 -15.70 -14.96 -31.98
CA TYR A 76 -16.83 -14.29 -31.31
C TYR A 76 -18.07 -14.21 -32.21
N GLN A 77 -18.05 -14.87 -33.37
CA GLN A 77 -19.13 -14.82 -34.36
C GLN A 77 -20.45 -15.44 -33.87
N TYR A 78 -20.42 -16.24 -32.80
CA TYR A 78 -21.61 -16.80 -32.15
C TYR A 78 -22.31 -15.82 -31.19
N LEU A 79 -21.70 -14.69 -30.85
CA LEU A 79 -22.31 -13.65 -30.02
C LEU A 79 -23.31 -12.85 -30.89
N GLU A 80 -24.60 -13.10 -30.69
CA GLU A 80 -25.64 -12.24 -31.24
C GLU A 80 -25.57 -10.85 -30.58
N TYR A 81 -25.52 -9.80 -31.40
CA TYR A 81 -25.74 -8.44 -30.92
C TYR A 81 -27.16 -8.34 -30.37
N LEU A 82 -27.28 -7.94 -29.11
CA LEU A 82 -28.58 -7.73 -28.47
C LEU A 82 -29.38 -6.69 -29.25
N SER A 83 -30.48 -7.12 -29.87
CA SER A 83 -31.50 -6.23 -30.43
C SER A 83 -32.08 -5.36 -29.31
N GLU A 84 -32.27 -4.07 -29.59
CA GLU A 84 -32.82 -3.07 -28.66
C GLU A 84 -34.18 -3.51 -28.07
N GLU A 85 -34.91 -4.40 -28.75
CA GLU A 85 -36.19 -4.96 -28.29
C GLU A 85 -36.09 -5.84 -27.03
N LYS A 86 -34.88 -6.29 -26.63
CA LYS A 86 -34.67 -7.24 -25.52
C LYS A 86 -34.14 -6.59 -24.23
N ILE A 87 -33.98 -5.27 -24.20
CA ILE A 87 -33.46 -4.55 -23.02
C ILE A 87 -34.58 -4.43 -21.98
N SER A 88 -34.59 -5.32 -21.00
CA SER A 88 -35.43 -5.20 -19.81
C SER A 88 -34.63 -4.54 -18.69
N VAL A 89 -34.97 -3.28 -18.39
CA VAL A 89 -34.36 -2.55 -17.27
C VAL A 89 -34.96 -3.09 -15.97
N LEU A 90 -34.24 -3.98 -15.29
CA LEU A 90 -34.55 -4.39 -13.93
C LEU A 90 -34.15 -3.27 -12.97
N ALA A 91 -35.14 -2.48 -12.54
CA ALA A 91 -34.96 -1.53 -11.45
C ALA A 91 -34.67 -2.31 -10.16
N TYR A 92 -33.44 -2.18 -9.64
CA TYR A 92 -33.07 -2.70 -8.34
C TYR A 92 -33.47 -1.68 -7.28
N GLU A 93 -34.56 -1.93 -6.56
CA GLU A 93 -34.86 -1.21 -5.32
C GLU A 93 -34.00 -1.79 -4.19
N SER A 94 -33.06 -1.00 -3.68
CA SER A 94 -32.34 -1.34 -2.45
C SER A 94 -33.27 -1.13 -1.25
N PRO A 95 -33.36 -2.09 -0.29
CA PRO A 95 -33.97 -1.86 1.01
C PRO A 95 -33.16 -0.87 1.85
#